data_AF-A0A399I1H1-F1
#
_entry.id   AF-A0A399I1H1-F1
#
_cell.length_a   1.000
_cell.length_b   1.000
_cell.length_c   1.000
_cell.angle_alpha   90.00
_cell.angle_beta   90.00
_cell.angle_gamma   90.00
#
_symmetry.space_group_name_H-M   'P 1'
#
loop_
_entity.id
_entity.type
_entity.pdbx_description
1 polymer ?
#
loop_
_entity_poly.entity_id
_entity_poly.type
_entity_poly.pdbx_seq_one_letter_code
_entity_poly.pdbx_strand_id
1 'polypeptide(L)'
;MIAKGDLVRHPVLPAWGIGKVLKTFQGGNLLVRFEGAGEKLLHPGFAGLEKIADDSIVYLVVRGIKVKRGRTVPTVSYIPLVKRDLH
;
A
#
# COMPACT_ATOMS: atom_id res chain seq x y z
N MET A 1 -4.77 -16.67 -1.97
CA MET A 1 -5.37 -15.95 -3.12
C MET A 1 -5.32 -14.46 -2.81
N ILE A 2 -4.88 -13.64 -3.75
CA ILE A 2 -4.86 -12.16 -3.61
C ILE A 2 -6.20 -11.63 -4.12
N ALA A 3 -6.89 -10.86 -3.31
CA ALA A 3 -8.21 -10.30 -3.60
C ALA A 3 -8.20 -8.76 -3.49
N LYS A 4 -9.28 -8.14 -3.98
CA LYS A 4 -9.50 -6.69 -3.79
C LYS A 4 -9.47 -6.35 -2.29
N GLY A 5 -8.73 -5.31 -1.94
CA GLY A 5 -8.54 -4.86 -0.56
C GLY A 5 -7.27 -5.37 0.10
N ASP A 6 -6.70 -6.47 -0.40
CA ASP A 6 -5.45 -7.02 0.14
C ASP A 6 -4.29 -6.03 -0.04
N LEU A 7 -3.38 -6.09 0.91
CA LEU A 7 -2.10 -5.39 0.86
C LEU A 7 -1.03 -6.35 0.38
N VAL A 8 -0.23 -5.87 -0.57
CA VAL A 8 0.80 -6.65 -1.26
C VAL A 8 2.08 -5.85 -1.32
N ARG A 9 3.22 -6.54 -1.43
CA ARG A 9 4.51 -5.93 -1.75
C ARG A 9 5.12 -6.57 -2.98
N HIS A 10 5.91 -5.79 -3.70
CA HIS A 10 6.69 -6.30 -4.82
C HIS A 10 8.09 -6.69 -4.31
N PRO A 11 8.48 -7.98 -4.30
CA PRO A 11 9.73 -8.41 -3.68
C PRO A 11 10.98 -7.86 -4.41
N VAL A 12 10.90 -7.75 -5.75
CA VAL A 12 12.01 -7.24 -6.58
C VAL A 12 12.10 -5.70 -6.59
N LEU A 13 11.01 -5.01 -6.26
CA LEU A 13 10.91 -3.55 -6.37
C LEU A 13 10.47 -2.95 -5.03
N PRO A 14 11.32 -3.01 -3.99
CA PRO A 14 10.99 -2.53 -2.65
C PRO A 14 10.68 -1.03 -2.62
N ALA A 15 11.25 -0.25 -3.54
CA ALA A 15 10.97 1.19 -3.68
C ALA A 15 9.51 1.53 -3.99
N TRP A 16 8.71 0.56 -4.47
CA TRP A 16 7.28 0.76 -4.69
C TRP A 16 6.49 0.77 -3.38
N GLY A 17 7.08 0.24 -2.31
CA GLY A 17 6.46 0.14 -0.99
C GLY A 17 5.28 -0.83 -0.98
N ILE A 18 4.32 -0.55 -0.10
CA ILE A 18 3.11 -1.35 0.05
C ILE A 18 2.11 -0.95 -1.04
N GLY A 19 1.53 -1.96 -1.69
CA GLY A 19 0.47 -1.81 -2.67
C GLY A 19 -0.87 -2.28 -2.13
N LYS A 20 -1.94 -1.54 -2.43
CA LYS A 20 -3.32 -1.96 -2.17
C LYS A 20 -3.99 -2.45 -3.45
N VAL A 21 -4.55 -3.64 -3.43
CA VAL A 21 -5.29 -4.19 -4.58
C VAL A 21 -6.62 -3.45 -4.70
N LEU A 22 -6.77 -2.68 -5.78
CA LEU A 22 -7.98 -1.91 -6.08
C LEU A 22 -9.03 -2.77 -6.81
N LYS A 23 -8.59 -3.63 -7.72
CA LYS A 23 -9.48 -4.45 -8.56
C LYS A 23 -8.80 -5.73 -9.02
N THR A 24 -9.57 -6.80 -9.10
CA THR A 24 -9.21 -8.08 -9.73
C THR A 24 -9.95 -8.20 -11.05
N PHE A 25 -9.26 -8.62 -12.12
CA PHE A 25 -9.87 -8.89 -13.42
C PHE A 25 -10.02 -10.40 -13.63
N GLN A 26 -11.02 -10.81 -14.42
CA GLN A 26 -11.31 -12.24 -14.67
C GLN A 26 -10.14 -12.98 -15.35
N GLY A 27 -9.25 -12.26 -16.05
CA GLY A 27 -8.01 -12.80 -16.64
C GLY A 27 -6.81 -12.85 -15.67
N GLY A 28 -7.03 -12.79 -14.36
CA GLY A 28 -5.97 -12.91 -13.34
C GLY A 28 -5.15 -11.64 -13.09
N ASN A 29 -5.28 -10.61 -13.93
CA ASN A 29 -4.65 -9.31 -13.69
C ASN A 29 -5.23 -8.61 -12.46
N LEU A 30 -4.37 -7.89 -11.74
CA LEU A 30 -4.67 -7.09 -10.56
C LEU A 30 -4.31 -5.64 -10.83
N LEU A 31 -5.24 -4.72 -10.55
CA LEU A 31 -4.91 -3.31 -10.44
C LEU A 31 -4.49 -3.04 -8.99
N VAL A 32 -3.23 -2.70 -8.79
CA VAL A 32 -2.62 -2.44 -7.49
C VAL A 32 -2.14 -1.00 -7.46
N ARG A 33 -2.47 -0.28 -6.38
CA ARG A 33 -1.93 1.06 -6.13
C ARG A 33 -0.82 0.98 -5.09
N PHE A 34 0.41 1.13 -5.55
CA PHE A 34 1.61 1.23 -4.74
C PHE A 34 1.82 2.66 -4.24
N GLU A 35 2.31 2.81 -3.01
CA GLU A 35 2.60 4.13 -2.45
C GLU A 35 3.71 4.86 -3.21
N GLY A 36 4.79 4.14 -3.57
CA GLY A 36 5.95 4.73 -4.26
C GLY A 36 5.82 4.78 -5.78
N ALA A 37 4.95 3.98 -6.38
CA ALA A 37 4.87 3.83 -7.85
C ALA A 37 3.49 4.11 -8.47
N GLY A 38 2.50 4.45 -7.65
CA GLY A 38 1.13 4.71 -8.10
C GLY A 38 0.42 3.44 -8.57
N GLU A 39 -0.49 3.59 -9.53
CA GLU A 39 -1.32 2.49 -10.02
C GLU A 39 -0.57 1.65 -11.07
N LYS A 40 -0.59 0.33 -10.89
CA LYS A 40 0.02 -0.66 -11.77
C LYS A 40 -0.94 -1.81 -12.00
N LEU A 41 -1.01 -2.24 -13.26
CA LEU A 41 -1.74 -3.45 -13.65
C LEU A 41 -0.74 -4.60 -13.75
N LEU A 42 -0.87 -5.60 -12.87
CA LEU A 42 0.09 -6.68 -12.73
C LEU A 42 -0.63 -8.03 -12.64
N HIS A 43 -0.05 -9.05 -13.27
CA HIS A 43 -0.50 -10.42 -13.05
C HIS A 43 0.30 -11.03 -11.88
N PRO A 44 -0.36 -11.55 -10.82
CA PRO A 44 0.32 -12.04 -9.62
C PRO A 44 1.25 -13.23 -9.91
N GLY A 45 0.92 -14.05 -10.91
CA GLY A 45 1.76 -15.17 -11.32
C GLY A 45 3.08 -14.80 -12.02
N PHE A 46 3.19 -13.58 -12.56
CA PHE A 46 4.43 -13.09 -13.19
C PHE A 46 5.18 -12.09 -12.32
N ALA A 47 4.45 -11.23 -11.60
CA ALA A 47 5.03 -10.22 -10.74
C ALA A 47 5.53 -10.77 -9.38
N GLY A 48 5.16 -11.99 -9.01
CA GLY A 48 5.59 -12.60 -7.75
C GLY A 48 5.15 -11.81 -6.52
N LEU A 49 3.97 -11.17 -6.57
CA LEU A 49 3.49 -10.31 -5.49
C LEU A 49 3.33 -11.11 -4.19
N GLU A 50 3.90 -10.58 -3.11
CA GLU A 50 3.77 -11.17 -1.79
C GLU A 50 2.60 -10.51 -1.06
N LYS A 51 1.63 -11.32 -0.65
CA LYS A 51 0.54 -10.86 0.22
C LYS A 51 1.08 -10.58 1.61
N ILE A 52 0.79 -9.40 2.13
CA ILE A 52 1.08 -9.04 3.52
C ILE A 52 -0.11 -9.49 4.37
N ALA A 53 0.16 -10.23 5.44
CA ALA A 53 -0.87 -10.60 6.40
C ALA A 53 -1.28 -9.38 7.25
N ASP A 54 -2.57 -9.22 7.52
CA ASP A 54 -3.09 -8.07 8.27
C ASP A 54 -2.44 -7.93 9.66
N ASP A 55 -2.13 -9.04 10.35
CA ASP A 55 -1.46 -9.02 11.66
C ASP A 55 -0.01 -8.50 11.63
N SER A 56 0.57 -8.41 10.44
CA SER A 56 1.93 -7.90 10.22
C SER A 56 1.97 -6.41 9.94
N ILE A 57 0.81 -5.74 9.82
CA ILE A 57 0.75 -4.33 9.46
C ILE A 57 0.64 -3.48 10.72
N VAL A 58 1.49 -2.46 10.81
CA VAL A 58 1.41 -1.39 11.80
C VAL A 58 1.19 -0.10 11.04
N TYR A 59 0.33 0.78 11.53
CA TYR A 59 0.13 2.09 10.93
C TYR A 59 0.87 3.14 11.75
N LEU A 60 1.83 3.83 11.12
CA LEU A 60 2.35 5.07 11.67
C LEU A 60 1.29 6.15 11.47
N VAL A 61 0.72 6.63 12.57
CA VAL A 61 -0.26 7.71 12.57
C VAL A 61 0.47 9.03 12.75
N VAL A 62 0.59 9.78 11.66
CA VAL A 62 1.20 11.12 11.69
C VAL A 62 0.10 12.15 11.87
N ARG A 63 0.10 12.80 13.04
CA ARG A 63 -0.75 13.98 13.29
C ARG A 63 0.04 15.22 12.91
N GLY A 64 -0.50 15.99 12.00
CA GLY A 64 0.08 17.24 11.52
C GLY A 64 -0.92 18.37 11.60
N ILE A 65 -0.38 19.58 11.44
CA ILE A 65 -1.18 20.79 11.31
C ILE A 65 -0.78 21.43 9.98
N LYS A 66 -1.74 21.65 9.08
CA LYS A 66 -1.54 22.39 7.84
C LYS A 66 -2.20 23.75 7.92
N VAL A 67 -1.48 24.80 7.56
CA VAL A 67 -2.05 26.14 7.41
C VAL A 67 -2.54 26.28 5.97
N LYS A 68 -3.83 26.54 5.79
CA LYS A 68 -4.44 26.88 4.49
C LYS A 68 -5.18 28.19 4.60
N ARG A 69 -4.79 29.20 3.80
CA ARG A 69 -5.40 30.54 3.77
C ARG A 69 -5.58 31.14 5.19
N GLY A 70 -4.51 31.11 5.99
CA GLY A 70 -4.53 31.65 7.36
C GLY A 70 -5.32 30.83 8.39
N ARG A 71 -5.95 29.71 7.99
CA ARG A 71 -6.64 28.79 8.90
C ARG A 71 -5.80 27.56 9.18
N THR A 72 -5.76 27.18 10.44
CA THR A 72 -5.08 25.99 10.95
C THR A 72 -5.98 24.78 10.78
N VAL A 73 -5.58 23.81 9.95
CA VAL A 73 -6.34 22.59 9.67
C VAL A 73 -5.58 21.39 10.24
N PRO A 74 -6.15 20.66 11.22
CA PRO A 74 -5.55 19.42 11.68
C PRO A 74 -5.61 18.38 10.55
N THR A 75 -4.52 17.65 10.36
CA THR A 75 -4.42 16.58 9.37
C THR A 75 -3.93 15.31 10.03
N VAL A 76 -4.52 14.18 9.65
CA VAL A 76 -4.08 12.86 10.08
C VAL A 76 -3.72 12.06 8.84
N SER A 77 -2.50 11.52 8.80
CA SER A 77 -2.03 10.63 7.75
C SER A 77 -1.73 9.26 8.35
N TYR A 78 -2.14 8.20 7.66
CA TYR A 78 -1.89 6.81 8.03
C TYR A 78 -0.90 6.23 7.04
N ILE A 79 0.29 5.86 7.53
CA ILE A 79 1.34 5.25 6.71
C ILE A 79 1.46 3.78 7.15
N PRO A 80 1.10 2.81 6.31
CA PRO A 80 1.26 1.40 6.61
C PRO A 80 2.75 1.02 6.63
N LEU A 81 3.16 0.27 7.65
CA LEU A 81 4.49 -0.29 7.84
C LEU A 81 4.33 -1.79 8.09
N VAL A 82 5.33 -2.59 7.70
CA VAL A 82 5.35 -4.04 7.99
C VAL A 82 6.19 -4.28 9.24
N LYS A 83 5.69 -5.05 10.22
CA LYS A 83 6.36 -5.35 11.50
C LYS A 83 7.79 -5.88 11.35
N ARG A 84 8.08 -6.57 10.24
CA ARG A 84 9.42 -7.09 9.94
C ARG A 84 10.49 -6.01 9.81
N ASP A 85 10.11 -4.77 9.50
CA ASP A 85 11.02 -3.65 9.28
C ASP A 85 11.30 -2.84 10.57
N LEU A 86 10.78 -3.26 11.73
CA LEU A 86 10.93 -2.58 13.03
C LEU A 86 12.11 -3.11 13.89
N HIS A 87 13.03 -3.87 13.31
CA HIS A 87 14.18 -4.46 14.01
C HIS A 87 15.52 -3.84 13.57
#